data_AF-A0A2H0QIR5-F1
#
_entry.id   AF-A0A2H0QIR5-F1
#
_cell.length_a   1.000
_cell.length_b   1.000
_cell.length_c   1.000
_cell.angle_alpha   90.00
_cell.angle_beta   90.00
_cell.angle_gamma   90.00
#
_symmetry.space_group_name_H-M   'P 1'
#
loop_
_entity.id
_entity.type
_entity.pdbx_description
1 polymer ?
#
loop_
_entity_poly.entity_id
_entity_poly.type
_entity_poly.pdbx_seq_one_letter_code
_entity_poly.pdbx_strand_id
1 'polypeptide(L)'
;MLQLFSKNKLILIFTFLFMGQAFGQELATAIYVRGAVAYIHHEVEGLLQQGQKVEAGDEIITGKSDLVILSYVNNSKIKIDPDSHIIVEDLEPAESGQRLSLFVKLGSLMIQFFNPKKNHQLQVRTKNASLGVRGTKFLLGIDETDQNVHVSVDEGRVAMMSTEDDDHEIIAAGESLVMEEGRRLTKPYASQWIRKLNWSMNNDVSGFKNKEIRAQRRDEFLKRRPQLLNRRVQKIEPLLKARFRWTEVHGFKGLPKKEALKKFAKKGVIGKNIIDDQNKQRLKQRLKKRLKDRKEVPIVDEPIKLPEPIKPPPTTRPPESND
;
A
#
# COMPACT_ATOMS: atom_id res chain seq x y z
N MET A 1 -84.30 0.43 -18.46
CA MET A 1 -84.47 1.17 -17.19
C MET A 1 -83.23 0.89 -16.34
N LEU A 2 -82.41 1.93 -16.10
CA LEU A 2 -81.33 2.08 -15.10
C LEU A 2 -80.25 0.98 -14.95
N GLN A 3 -79.00 1.23 -15.38
CA GLN A 3 -77.85 1.72 -14.58
C GLN A 3 -77.55 0.92 -13.29
N LEU A 4 -76.31 0.42 -13.13
CA LEU A 4 -75.32 0.95 -12.17
C LEU A 4 -74.00 0.12 -12.12
N PHE A 5 -72.90 0.82 -12.38
CA PHE A 5 -71.54 0.75 -11.80
C PHE A 5 -70.57 -0.43 -12.03
N SER A 6 -69.54 -0.06 -12.82
CA SER A 6 -68.15 -0.52 -12.79
C SER A 6 -67.49 -0.44 -11.40
N LYS A 7 -66.61 -1.39 -11.10
CA LYS A 7 -65.35 -1.23 -10.34
C LYS A 7 -64.58 -2.56 -10.41
N ASN A 8 -63.25 -2.50 -10.47
CA ASN A 8 -62.30 -3.64 -10.37
C ASN A 8 -61.60 -4.11 -11.66
N LYS A 9 -61.28 -3.20 -12.57
CA LYS A 9 -60.19 -3.41 -13.54
C LYS A 9 -59.28 -2.18 -13.60
N LEU A 10 -58.60 -1.87 -12.50
CA LEU A 10 -57.43 -0.99 -12.52
C LEU A 10 -56.66 -1.07 -11.19
N ILE A 11 -56.11 -2.26 -10.86
CA ILE A 11 -54.95 -2.29 -9.96
C ILE A 11 -53.76 -2.01 -10.86
N LEU A 12 -53.50 -0.71 -10.99
CA LEU A 12 -52.35 -0.13 -11.64
C LEU A 12 -51.10 -0.76 -11.02
N ILE A 13 -50.35 -1.46 -11.87
CA ILE A 13 -48.95 -1.80 -11.68
C ILE A 13 -48.19 -0.47 -11.54
N PHE A 14 -48.18 0.09 -10.32
CA PHE A 14 -47.37 1.24 -9.93
C PHE A 14 -46.26 0.75 -8.99
N THR A 15 -45.66 -0.39 -9.34
CA THR A 15 -44.42 -0.90 -8.75
C THR A 15 -43.33 -0.79 -9.80
N PHE A 16 -43.29 0.35 -10.49
CA PHE A 16 -42.22 0.68 -11.43
C PHE A 16 -41.22 1.56 -10.70
N LEU A 17 -40.06 0.97 -10.42
CA LEU A 17 -38.78 1.68 -10.42
C LEU A 17 -38.59 2.76 -9.32
N PHE A 18 -38.69 2.36 -8.05
CA PHE A 18 -37.76 2.94 -7.06
C PHE A 18 -36.40 2.25 -7.26
N MET A 19 -35.78 2.49 -8.43
CA MET A 19 -34.37 2.22 -8.64
C MET A 19 -33.66 3.14 -7.66
N GLY A 20 -33.16 2.57 -6.56
CA GLY A 20 -32.33 3.28 -5.61
C GLY A 20 -31.21 3.94 -6.39
N GLN A 21 -31.26 5.27 -6.46
CA GLN A 21 -30.12 6.06 -6.87
C GLN A 21 -29.08 5.80 -5.78
N ALA A 22 -28.14 4.89 -6.07
CA ALA A 22 -26.93 4.77 -5.27
C ALA A 22 -26.21 6.11 -5.46
N PHE A 23 -26.38 7.02 -4.50
CA PHE A 23 -25.59 8.24 -4.45
C PHE A 23 -24.16 7.81 -4.14
N GLY A 24 -23.34 7.68 -5.18
CA GLY A 24 -21.90 7.57 -5.04
C GLY A 24 -21.40 8.80 -4.31
N GLN A 25 -20.65 8.59 -3.22
CA GLN A 25 -20.04 9.70 -2.51
C GLN A 25 -18.86 10.18 -3.34
N GLU A 26 -18.96 11.41 -3.86
CA GLU A 26 -17.88 12.05 -4.59
C GLU A 26 -16.71 12.30 -3.63
N LEU A 27 -15.59 11.62 -3.85
CA LEU A 27 -14.42 11.70 -2.98
C LEU A 27 -13.37 12.66 -3.53
N ALA A 28 -13.08 12.60 -4.83
CA ALA A 28 -12.05 13.43 -5.46
C ALA A 28 -12.45 13.88 -6.87
N THR A 29 -11.67 14.78 -7.47
CA THR A 29 -11.88 15.24 -8.86
C THR A 29 -10.56 15.24 -9.62
N ALA A 30 -10.55 14.68 -10.83
CA ALA A 30 -9.38 14.69 -11.70
C ALA A 30 -9.15 16.09 -12.29
N ILE A 31 -8.28 16.88 -11.68
CA ILE A 31 -8.00 18.27 -12.13
C ILE A 31 -6.96 18.33 -13.25
N TYR A 32 -6.23 17.25 -13.48
CA TYR A 32 -5.32 17.11 -14.62
C TYR A 32 -5.23 15.65 -15.02
N VAL A 33 -5.34 15.38 -16.32
CA VAL A 33 -5.14 14.06 -16.90
C VAL A 33 -4.27 14.21 -18.13
N ARG A 34 -3.23 13.38 -18.23
CA ARG A 34 -2.36 13.29 -19.39
C ARG A 34 -2.21 11.86 -19.82
N GLY A 35 -2.37 11.62 -21.12
CA GLY A 35 -2.31 10.29 -21.71
C GLY A 35 -3.64 9.53 -21.58
N ALA A 36 -3.61 8.23 -21.88
CA ALA A 36 -4.78 7.37 -21.88
C ALA A 36 -4.90 6.65 -20.53
N VAL A 37 -5.32 7.39 -19.51
CA VAL A 37 -5.49 6.86 -18.16
C VAL A 37 -6.73 5.98 -18.12
N ALA A 38 -6.54 4.70 -17.84
CA ALA A 38 -7.63 3.76 -17.64
C ALA A 38 -8.32 4.05 -16.29
N TYR A 39 -9.64 4.05 -16.32
CA TYR A 39 -10.54 4.27 -15.20
C TYR A 39 -11.54 3.12 -15.18
N ILE A 40 -11.68 2.46 -14.02
CA ILE A 40 -12.62 1.35 -13.85
C ILE A 40 -13.58 1.71 -12.73
N HIS A 41 -14.87 1.75 -13.04
CA HIS A 41 -15.95 2.01 -12.07
C HIS A 41 -16.99 0.90 -12.18
N HIS A 42 -17.21 0.16 -11.09
CA HIS A 42 -18.15 -0.98 -11.05
C HIS A 42 -17.98 -1.94 -12.24
N GLU A 43 -16.73 -2.37 -12.50
CA GLU A 43 -16.35 -3.27 -13.62
C GLU A 43 -16.50 -2.68 -15.03
N VAL A 44 -16.92 -1.42 -15.16
CA VAL A 44 -16.96 -0.71 -16.44
C VAL A 44 -15.66 0.04 -16.63
N GLU A 45 -14.89 -0.36 -17.66
CA GLU A 45 -13.65 0.29 -18.05
C GLU A 45 -13.92 1.48 -18.99
N GLY A 46 -13.17 2.56 -18.79
CA GLY A 46 -13.18 3.75 -19.62
C GLY A 46 -11.88 4.54 -19.50
N LEU A 47 -11.87 5.74 -20.07
CA LEU A 47 -10.77 6.69 -19.92
C LEU A 47 -11.14 7.77 -18.92
N LEU A 48 -10.23 8.04 -17.97
CA LEU A 48 -10.39 9.15 -17.04
C LEU A 48 -10.33 10.47 -17.79
N GLN A 49 -11.29 11.35 -17.57
CA GLN A 49 -11.32 12.68 -18.18
C GLN A 49 -10.99 13.78 -17.16
N GLN A 50 -10.41 14.88 -17.64
CA GLN A 50 -10.23 16.05 -16.78
C GLN A 50 -11.59 16.63 -16.39
N GLY A 51 -11.76 16.95 -15.11
CA GLY A 51 -13.02 17.38 -14.51
C GLY A 51 -13.89 16.21 -14.03
N GLN A 52 -13.55 14.97 -14.40
CA GLN A 52 -14.29 13.79 -13.95
C GLN A 52 -14.14 13.61 -12.43
N LYS A 53 -15.25 13.25 -11.79
CA LYS A 53 -15.29 12.93 -10.37
C LYS A 53 -14.84 11.48 -10.17
N VAL A 54 -14.19 11.24 -9.04
CA VAL A 54 -13.72 9.94 -8.62
C VAL A 54 -14.40 9.60 -7.31
N GLU A 55 -15.02 8.43 -7.29
CA GLU A 55 -15.85 7.89 -6.23
C GLU A 55 -15.16 6.70 -5.57
N ALA A 56 -15.78 6.22 -4.50
CA ALA A 56 -15.34 5.00 -3.83
C ALA A 56 -15.53 3.78 -4.74
N GLY A 57 -14.52 2.91 -4.78
CA GLY A 57 -14.49 1.72 -5.64
C GLY A 57 -13.80 1.93 -6.98
N ASP A 58 -13.47 3.17 -7.35
CA ASP A 58 -12.82 3.46 -8.63
C ASP A 58 -11.37 2.99 -8.65
N GLU A 59 -10.99 2.34 -9.75
CA GLU A 59 -9.59 2.06 -10.05
C GLU A 59 -9.04 3.05 -11.08
N ILE A 60 -7.86 3.61 -10.79
CA ILE A 60 -7.11 4.49 -11.68
C ILE A 60 -5.81 3.78 -12.06
N ILE A 61 -5.62 3.58 -13.37
CA ILE A 61 -4.47 2.88 -13.94
C ILE A 61 -3.78 3.83 -14.92
N THR A 62 -2.48 4.03 -14.70
CA THR A 62 -1.64 4.93 -15.50
C THR A 62 -0.58 4.13 -16.25
N GLY A 63 -0.44 4.36 -17.56
CA GLY A 63 0.64 3.81 -18.36
C GLY A 63 1.96 4.58 -18.21
N LYS A 64 2.94 4.23 -19.04
CA LYS A 64 4.35 4.72 -18.97
C LYS A 64 4.53 6.23 -19.11
N SER A 65 3.59 6.89 -19.78
CA SER A 65 3.61 8.33 -20.03
C SER A 65 2.49 9.07 -19.33
N ASP A 66 1.64 8.38 -18.59
CA ASP A 66 0.39 8.94 -18.14
C ASP A 66 0.57 9.61 -16.78
N LEU A 67 -0.20 10.66 -16.53
CA LEU A 67 -0.15 11.39 -15.27
C LEU A 67 -1.56 11.84 -14.89
N VAL A 68 -1.91 11.66 -13.62
CA VAL A 68 -3.16 12.16 -13.05
C VAL A 68 -2.86 13.04 -11.86
N ILE A 69 -3.57 14.15 -11.73
CA ILE A 69 -3.63 14.92 -10.50
C ILE A 69 -5.08 14.99 -10.06
N LEU A 70 -5.35 14.43 -8.89
CA LEU A 70 -6.64 14.54 -8.23
C LEU A 70 -6.61 15.68 -7.22
N SER A 71 -7.69 16.45 -7.17
CA SER A 71 -8.00 17.37 -6.09
C SER A 71 -8.88 16.67 -5.06
N TYR A 72 -8.51 16.86 -3.80
CA TYR A 72 -9.23 16.43 -2.61
C TYR A 72 -9.46 17.64 -1.69
N VAL A 73 -10.25 17.46 -0.64
CA VAL A 73 -10.66 18.47 0.35
C VAL A 73 -9.56 19.47 0.73
N ASN A 74 -9.96 20.71 1.02
CA ASN A 74 -9.04 21.78 1.47
C ASN A 74 -7.84 22.00 0.52
N ASN A 75 -8.03 21.87 -0.79
CA ASN A 75 -6.97 21.95 -1.81
C ASN A 75 -5.86 20.90 -1.66
N SER A 76 -6.17 19.77 -1.02
CA SER A 76 -5.27 18.63 -0.99
C SER A 76 -5.12 18.07 -2.41
N LYS A 77 -3.92 17.60 -2.76
CA LYS A 77 -3.63 17.08 -4.09
C LYS A 77 -3.01 15.70 -4.00
N ILE A 78 -3.39 14.84 -4.92
CA ILE A 78 -2.82 13.49 -5.10
C ILE A 78 -2.36 13.41 -6.55
N LYS A 79 -1.05 13.34 -6.75
CA LYS A 79 -0.42 13.17 -8.05
C LYS A 79 -0.06 11.71 -8.20
N ILE A 80 -0.70 11.03 -9.16
CA ILE A 80 -0.48 9.62 -9.49
C ILE A 80 0.49 9.59 -10.66
N ASP A 81 1.65 8.99 -10.43
CA ASP A 81 2.74 8.94 -11.39
C ASP A 81 2.53 7.82 -12.43
N PRO A 82 3.23 7.83 -13.57
CA PRO A 82 3.21 6.73 -14.54
C PRO A 82 3.40 5.33 -13.95
N ASP A 83 2.91 4.31 -14.64
CA ASP A 83 3.00 2.90 -14.22
C ASP A 83 2.50 2.72 -12.77
N SER A 84 1.28 3.18 -12.50
CA SER A 84 0.65 3.07 -11.19
C SER A 84 -0.77 2.53 -11.29
N HIS A 85 -1.16 1.80 -10.25
CA HIS A 85 -2.51 1.24 -10.08
C HIS A 85 -3.02 1.55 -8.68
N ILE A 86 -4.00 2.45 -8.60
CA ILE A 86 -4.57 2.96 -7.36
C ILE A 86 -6.07 2.64 -7.34
N ILE A 87 -6.57 2.18 -6.20
CA ILE A 87 -8.01 2.12 -5.93
C ILE A 87 -8.34 3.25 -4.96
N VAL A 88 -9.39 4.00 -5.27
CA VAL A 88 -10.00 4.94 -4.34
C VAL A 88 -11.00 4.19 -3.47
N GLU A 89 -10.76 4.18 -2.17
CA GLU A 89 -11.60 3.52 -1.18
C GLU A 89 -12.30 4.58 -0.32
N ASP A 90 -13.51 4.26 0.13
CA ASP A 90 -14.12 4.98 1.23
C ASP A 90 -13.68 4.39 2.58
N LEU A 91 -13.64 5.24 3.61
CA LEU A 91 -13.62 4.77 4.98
C LEU A 91 -14.99 5.06 5.54
N GLU A 92 -15.63 4.03 6.13
CA GLU A 92 -17.00 4.13 6.66
C GLU A 92 -17.30 5.52 7.27
N PRO A 93 -18.47 6.09 6.93
CA PRO A 93 -18.80 7.46 7.30
C PRO A 93 -18.72 7.61 8.82
N ALA A 94 -17.78 8.43 9.29
CA ALA A 94 -17.88 8.94 10.63
C ALA A 94 -18.87 10.10 10.64
N GLU A 95 -19.65 10.18 11.70
CA GLU A 95 -20.68 11.20 11.94
C GLU A 95 -20.19 12.67 11.85
N SER A 96 -18.89 12.94 11.62
CA SER A 96 -18.30 14.29 11.71
C SER A 96 -17.20 14.65 10.69
N GLY A 97 -16.93 13.84 9.64
CA GLY A 97 -15.92 14.25 8.66
C GLY A 97 -15.72 13.35 7.45
N GLN A 98 -15.19 13.95 6.36
CA GLN A 98 -14.80 13.23 5.16
C GLN A 98 -13.48 12.49 5.36
N ARG A 99 -13.46 11.24 4.92
CA ARG A 99 -12.29 10.37 4.95
C ARG A 99 -12.00 9.89 3.54
N LEU A 100 -10.71 9.79 3.20
CA LEU A 100 -10.27 9.20 1.95
C LEU A 100 -9.31 8.06 2.29
N SER A 101 -9.58 6.87 1.76
CA SER A 101 -8.61 5.80 1.71
C SER A 101 -8.13 5.60 0.27
N LEU A 102 -6.84 5.40 0.09
CA LEU A 102 -6.25 5.05 -1.20
C LEU A 102 -5.57 3.70 -1.03
N PHE A 103 -5.96 2.70 -1.80
CA PHE A 103 -5.26 1.43 -1.86
C PHE A 103 -4.31 1.40 -3.06
N VAL A 104 -3.02 1.31 -2.78
CA VAL A 104 -1.95 1.38 -3.77
C VAL A 104 -1.52 -0.05 -4.08
N LYS A 105 -1.84 -0.54 -5.28
CA LYS A 105 -1.42 -1.88 -5.74
C LYS A 105 0.03 -1.86 -6.21
N LEU A 106 0.40 -0.88 -7.03
CA LEU A 106 1.76 -0.69 -7.56
C LEU A 106 1.99 0.77 -7.98
N GLY A 107 3.26 1.11 -8.21
CA GLY A 107 3.64 2.40 -8.79
C GLY A 107 3.97 3.44 -7.74
N SER A 108 3.66 4.71 -8.00
CA SER A 108 4.02 5.81 -7.09
C SER A 108 3.00 6.93 -7.12
N LEU A 109 2.83 7.57 -5.97
CA LEU A 109 2.02 8.77 -5.86
C LEU A 109 2.66 9.75 -4.88
N MET A 110 2.55 11.03 -5.22
CA MET A 110 2.85 12.13 -4.32
C MET A 110 1.56 12.70 -3.78
N ILE A 111 1.52 12.93 -2.48
CA ILE A 111 0.36 13.53 -1.82
C ILE A 111 0.80 14.79 -1.10
N GLN A 112 0.02 15.85 -1.28
CA GLN A 112 0.02 17.04 -0.45
C GLN A 112 -1.33 17.14 0.24
N PHE A 113 -1.38 16.81 1.53
CA PHE A 113 -2.63 16.75 2.29
C PHE A 113 -2.72 17.90 3.30
N PHE A 114 -3.79 18.69 3.21
CA PHE A 114 -4.06 19.82 4.09
C PHE A 114 -5.25 19.51 5.02
N ASN A 115 -5.01 19.56 6.34
CA ASN A 115 -6.03 19.26 7.34
C ASN A 115 -6.04 20.28 8.50
N PRO A 116 -6.43 21.55 8.24
CA PRO A 116 -6.37 22.61 9.23
C PRO A 116 -7.31 22.38 10.42
N LYS A 117 -8.50 21.80 10.17
CA LYS A 117 -9.56 21.61 11.18
C LYS A 117 -9.53 20.22 11.84
N LYS A 118 -8.56 19.35 11.51
CA LYS A 118 -8.37 18.00 12.07
C LYS A 118 -9.58 17.05 11.93
N ASN A 119 -10.56 17.42 11.11
CA ASN A 119 -11.80 16.68 10.87
C ASN A 119 -11.73 15.80 9.62
N HIS A 120 -10.71 15.98 8.79
CA HIS A 120 -10.47 15.13 7.61
C HIS A 120 -9.42 14.07 7.94
N GLN A 121 -9.54 12.89 7.35
CA GLN A 121 -8.52 11.85 7.48
C GLN A 121 -8.14 11.33 6.11
N LEU A 122 -6.84 11.18 5.90
CA LEU A 122 -6.30 10.48 4.76
C LEU A 122 -5.60 9.24 5.27
N GLN A 123 -6.01 8.09 4.75
CA GLN A 123 -5.33 6.83 4.93
C GLN A 123 -4.80 6.36 3.58
N VAL A 124 -3.56 5.88 3.55
CA VAL A 124 -3.03 5.20 2.37
C VAL A 124 -2.71 3.77 2.76
N ARG A 125 -3.19 2.82 1.98
CA ARG A 125 -3.06 1.39 2.23
C ARG A 125 -2.31 0.75 1.09
N THR A 126 -1.60 -0.31 1.43
CA THR A 126 -0.99 -1.25 0.50
C THR A 126 -1.34 -2.65 0.99
N LYS A 127 -0.93 -3.68 0.26
CA LYS A 127 -1.11 -5.07 0.71
C LYS A 127 -0.59 -5.31 2.13
N ASN A 128 0.57 -4.74 2.46
CA ASN A 128 1.30 -5.06 3.68
C ASN A 128 1.38 -3.90 4.70
N ALA A 129 0.93 -2.70 4.33
CA ALA A 129 1.09 -1.51 5.17
C ALA A 129 -0.13 -0.60 5.16
N SER A 130 -0.32 0.10 6.27
CA SER A 130 -1.27 1.20 6.40
C SER A 130 -0.56 2.46 6.87
N LEU A 131 -0.89 3.59 6.26
CA LEU A 131 -0.28 4.88 6.51
C LEU A 131 -1.34 5.87 7.01
N GLY A 132 -1.11 6.41 8.20
CA GLY A 132 -1.89 7.51 8.77
C GLY A 132 -1.23 8.84 8.46
N VAL A 133 -1.97 9.74 7.81
CA VAL A 133 -1.45 11.02 7.33
C VAL A 133 -2.14 12.18 8.03
N ARG A 134 -1.37 13.15 8.52
CA ARG A 134 -1.92 14.35 9.17
C ARG A 134 -1.16 15.61 8.76
N GLY A 135 -1.67 16.32 7.75
CA GLY A 135 -1.09 17.58 7.31
C GLY A 135 0.32 17.40 6.77
N THR A 136 0.46 16.60 5.71
CA THR A 136 1.76 16.06 5.29
C THR A 136 1.91 16.16 3.78
N LYS A 137 3.14 16.38 3.34
CA LYS A 137 3.56 16.23 1.96
C LYS A 137 4.56 15.10 1.85
N PHE A 138 4.21 14.04 1.13
CA PHE A 138 4.99 12.81 1.10
C PHE A 138 4.83 12.06 -0.22
N LEU A 139 5.80 11.20 -0.49
CA LEU A 139 5.81 10.28 -1.61
C LEU A 139 5.67 8.85 -1.07
N LEU A 140 4.77 8.08 -1.67
CA LEU A 140 4.73 6.64 -1.53
C LEU A 140 5.02 6.00 -2.88
N GLY A 141 5.78 4.90 -2.88
CA GLY A 141 5.79 4.04 -4.05
C GLY A 141 6.16 2.60 -3.74
N ILE A 142 5.64 1.71 -4.58
CA ILE A 142 5.86 0.28 -4.58
C ILE A 142 6.62 -0.04 -5.86
N ASP A 143 7.83 -0.58 -5.73
CA ASP A 143 8.61 -1.01 -6.89
C ASP A 143 8.11 -2.39 -7.34
N GLU A 144 7.81 -2.54 -8.64
CA GLU A 144 7.33 -3.81 -9.20
C GLU A 144 8.34 -4.96 -9.01
N THR A 145 9.64 -4.64 -8.93
CA THR A 145 10.74 -5.61 -8.91
C THR A 145 10.84 -6.34 -7.57
N ASP A 146 10.69 -5.62 -6.47
CA ASP A 146 10.93 -6.14 -5.11
C ASP A 146 9.72 -6.00 -4.19
N GLN A 147 8.62 -5.40 -4.68
CA GLN A 147 7.36 -5.18 -3.96
C GLN A 147 7.55 -4.42 -2.64
N ASN A 148 8.69 -3.74 -2.46
CA ASN A 148 8.96 -2.97 -1.26
C ASN A 148 8.14 -1.69 -1.27
N VAL A 149 7.55 -1.36 -0.12
CA VAL A 149 6.84 -0.10 0.07
C VAL A 149 7.84 0.92 0.56
N HIS A 150 8.08 1.96 -0.24
CA HIS A 150 8.93 3.07 0.15
C HIS A 150 8.08 4.29 0.44
N VAL A 151 8.38 4.95 1.55
CA VAL A 151 7.73 6.19 1.98
C VAL A 151 8.80 7.23 2.23
N SER A 152 8.58 8.46 1.78
CA SER A 152 9.49 9.59 1.98
C SER A 152 8.72 10.86 2.24
N VAL A 153 9.12 11.62 3.26
CA VAL A 153 8.35 12.76 3.74
C VAL A 153 9.11 14.06 3.48
N ASP A 154 8.44 15.02 2.85
CA ASP A 154 8.94 16.38 2.62
C ASP A 154 8.56 17.28 3.79
N GLU A 155 7.27 17.29 4.14
CA GLU A 155 6.70 18.15 5.17
C GLU A 155 5.77 17.34 6.08
N GLY A 156 5.77 17.63 7.38
CA GLY A 156 4.90 16.97 8.35
C GLY A 156 5.44 15.63 8.84
N ARG A 157 4.52 14.68 9.11
CA ARG A 157 4.83 13.34 9.61
C ARG A 157 3.89 12.30 9.01
N VAL A 158 4.39 11.08 8.83
CA VAL A 158 3.58 9.91 8.43
C VAL A 158 3.75 8.81 9.45
N ALA A 159 2.65 8.25 9.94
CA ALA A 159 2.68 7.02 10.71
C ALA A 159 2.53 5.84 9.74
N MET A 160 3.43 4.87 9.78
CA MET A 160 3.32 3.64 9.00
C MET A 160 3.22 2.45 9.93
N MET A 161 2.23 1.59 9.68
CA MET A 161 1.97 0.34 10.39
C MET A 161 2.00 -0.82 9.41
N SER A 162 2.56 -1.93 9.85
CA SER A 162 2.42 -3.22 9.17
C SER A 162 1.00 -3.76 9.35
N THR A 163 0.47 -4.45 8.33
CA THR A 163 -0.85 -5.12 8.42
C THR A 163 -0.73 -6.55 8.97
N GLU A 164 0.46 -7.15 8.92
CA GLU A 164 0.70 -8.53 9.37
C GLU A 164 1.16 -8.62 10.84
N ASP A 165 1.83 -7.58 11.34
CA ASP A 165 2.34 -7.49 12.70
C ASP A 165 2.16 -6.09 13.30
N ASP A 166 2.38 -5.95 14.61
CA ASP A 166 2.20 -4.71 15.37
C ASP A 166 3.41 -3.75 15.24
N ASP A 167 4.22 -3.90 14.19
CA ASP A 167 5.36 -3.02 13.93
C ASP A 167 4.87 -1.69 13.34
N HIS A 168 5.29 -0.61 13.96
CA HIS A 168 4.90 0.74 13.59
C HIS A 168 6.06 1.71 13.76
N GLU A 169 6.15 2.69 12.87
CA GLU A 169 7.16 3.74 12.92
C GLU A 169 6.55 5.08 12.47
N ILE A 170 7.12 6.17 12.97
CA ILE A 170 6.79 7.53 12.54
C ILE A 170 7.93 8.05 11.69
N ILE A 171 7.60 8.53 10.51
CA ILE A 171 8.55 9.08 9.53
C ILE A 171 8.40 10.60 9.56
N ALA A 172 9.48 11.31 9.90
CA ALA A 172 9.50 12.76 9.93
C ALA A 172 9.95 13.37 8.58
N ALA A 173 9.72 14.68 8.42
CA ALA A 173 10.23 15.45 7.30
C ALA A 173 11.74 15.22 7.07
N GLY A 174 12.12 14.97 5.82
CA GLY A 174 13.49 14.64 5.42
C GLY A 174 13.89 13.18 5.63
N GLU A 175 12.99 12.33 6.12
CA GLU A 175 13.23 10.91 6.34
C GLU A 175 12.51 10.03 5.31
N SER A 176 13.12 8.88 5.06
CA SER A 176 12.52 7.77 4.33
C SER A 176 12.39 6.55 5.23
N LEU A 177 11.42 5.71 4.91
CA LEU A 177 11.28 4.37 5.47
C LEU A 177 10.95 3.40 4.33
N VAL A 178 11.48 2.18 4.47
CA VAL A 178 11.17 1.07 3.57
C VAL A 178 10.56 -0.06 4.38
N MET A 179 9.46 -0.61 3.88
CA MET A 179 8.92 -1.89 4.30
C MET A 179 9.29 -2.93 3.26
N GLU A 180 10.01 -3.97 3.69
CA GLU A 180 10.32 -5.09 2.82
C GLU A 180 9.09 -5.99 2.64
N GLU A 181 8.95 -6.59 1.45
CA GLU A 181 7.87 -7.54 1.17
C GLU A 181 7.79 -8.62 2.27
N GLY A 182 6.70 -8.57 3.04
CA GLY A 182 6.30 -9.61 3.96
C GLY A 182 7.15 -9.81 5.21
N ARG A 183 7.73 -8.77 5.87
CA ARG A 183 8.00 -8.87 7.33
C ARG A 183 8.46 -7.69 8.19
N ARG A 184 9.07 -6.59 7.70
CA ARG A 184 9.64 -5.56 8.62
C ARG A 184 9.67 -4.14 8.09
N LEU A 185 9.25 -3.21 8.95
CA LEU A 185 9.59 -1.80 8.79
C LEU A 185 11.08 -1.61 9.12
N THR A 186 11.79 -0.89 8.25
CA THR A 186 13.08 -0.32 8.62
C THR A 186 12.90 0.80 9.65
N LYS A 187 13.96 1.18 10.34
CA LYS A 187 13.95 2.47 11.04
C LYS A 187 13.92 3.61 10.03
N PRO A 188 13.17 4.70 10.31
CA PRO A 188 13.27 5.92 9.51
C PRO A 188 14.74 6.35 9.41
N TYR A 189 15.14 6.80 8.22
CA TYR A 189 16.50 7.25 7.98
C TYR A 189 16.51 8.51 7.12
N ALA A 190 17.46 9.40 7.43
CA ALA A 190 17.69 10.59 6.62
C ALA A 190 18.10 10.18 5.19
N SER A 191 17.31 10.64 4.23
CA SER A 191 17.51 10.35 2.81
C SER A 191 18.03 11.59 2.10
N GLN A 192 19.15 11.44 1.40
CA GLN A 192 19.73 12.57 0.67
C GLN A 192 19.00 12.84 -0.64
N TRP A 193 18.36 11.83 -1.23
CA TRP A 193 17.64 11.98 -2.49
C TRP A 193 16.33 12.77 -2.33
N ILE A 194 15.72 12.79 -1.15
CA ILE A 194 14.52 13.61 -0.86
C ILE A 194 14.74 15.07 -1.27
N ARG A 195 15.93 15.62 -1.01
CA ARG A 195 16.27 17.01 -1.35
C ARG A 195 16.41 17.27 -2.85
N LYS A 196 16.57 16.21 -3.64
CA LYS A 196 16.70 16.27 -5.11
C LYS A 196 15.36 16.03 -5.81
N LEU A 197 14.35 15.56 -5.07
CA LEU A 197 13.03 15.30 -5.63
C LEU A 197 12.32 16.62 -5.93
N ASN A 198 11.68 16.70 -7.09
CA ASN A 198 10.78 17.81 -7.39
C ASN A 198 9.45 17.61 -6.68
N TRP A 199 9.25 18.22 -5.53
CA TRP A 199 8.02 18.08 -4.76
C TRP A 199 6.83 18.91 -5.29
N SER A 200 6.84 19.32 -6.55
CA SER A 200 5.77 20.12 -7.15
C SER A 200 4.55 19.27 -7.50
N MET A 201 3.38 19.76 -7.09
CA MET A 201 2.06 19.20 -7.42
C MET A 201 1.49 19.77 -8.73
N ASN A 202 2.35 20.24 -9.63
CA ASN A 202 1.97 20.67 -10.98
C ASN A 202 2.04 19.50 -11.97
N ASN A 203 1.64 19.78 -13.21
CA ASN A 203 1.67 18.84 -14.33
C ASN A 203 3.07 18.57 -14.90
N ASP A 204 4.12 19.05 -14.24
CA ASP A 204 5.49 18.77 -14.66
C ASP A 204 5.86 17.32 -14.35
N VAL A 205 6.22 16.59 -15.39
CA VAL A 205 6.75 15.22 -15.32
C VAL A 205 8.27 15.15 -15.38
N SER A 206 8.96 16.24 -15.71
CA SER A 206 10.42 16.26 -15.74
C SER A 206 11.00 15.96 -14.36
N GLY A 207 10.27 16.31 -13.30
CA GLY A 207 10.57 15.96 -11.92
C GLY A 207 10.49 14.48 -11.57
N PHE A 208 9.86 13.64 -12.41
CA PHE A 208 9.52 12.25 -12.12
C PHE A 208 9.77 11.31 -13.31
N LYS A 209 11.03 11.23 -13.76
CA LYS A 209 11.48 10.08 -14.56
C LYS A 209 11.43 8.82 -13.69
N ASN A 210 10.24 8.21 -13.68
CA ASN A 210 9.78 7.26 -12.67
C ASN A 210 10.71 6.07 -12.44
N LYS A 211 11.27 5.51 -13.52
CA LYS A 211 12.18 4.36 -13.41
C LYS A 211 13.51 4.73 -12.75
N GLU A 212 14.04 5.91 -13.04
CA GLU A 212 15.32 6.38 -12.51
C GLU A 212 15.21 6.71 -11.03
N ILE A 213 14.13 7.38 -10.61
CA ILE A 213 13.91 7.71 -9.19
C ILE A 213 13.60 6.46 -8.37
N ARG A 214 12.75 5.55 -8.89
CA ARG A 214 12.50 4.25 -8.24
C ARG A 214 13.81 3.45 -8.09
N ALA A 215 14.63 3.41 -9.14
CA ALA A 215 15.94 2.76 -9.11
C ALA A 215 16.90 3.42 -8.11
N GLN A 216 17.01 4.75 -8.09
CA GLN A 216 17.87 5.48 -7.13
C GLN A 216 17.45 5.24 -5.69
N ARG A 217 16.13 5.26 -5.42
CA ARG A 217 15.54 4.97 -4.11
C ARG A 217 15.86 3.54 -3.67
N ARG A 218 15.72 2.57 -4.58
CA ARG A 218 16.08 1.17 -4.36
C ARG A 218 17.58 1.01 -4.09
N ASP A 219 18.43 1.64 -4.89
CA ASP A 219 19.88 1.57 -4.75
C ASP A 219 20.38 2.17 -3.44
N GLU A 220 19.81 3.31 -3.01
CA GLU A 220 20.11 3.90 -1.70
C GLU A 220 19.68 2.97 -0.56
N PHE A 221 18.47 2.40 -0.67
CA PHE A 221 18.00 1.41 0.30
C PHE A 221 18.94 0.21 0.37
N LEU A 222 19.27 -0.43 -0.76
CA LEU A 222 20.15 -1.60 -0.79
C LEU A 222 21.53 -1.32 -0.18
N LYS A 223 22.09 -0.13 -0.39
CA LYS A 223 23.36 0.29 0.25
C LYS A 223 23.25 0.41 1.77
N ARG A 224 22.11 0.86 2.29
CA ARG A 224 21.88 1.08 3.73
C ARG A 224 21.23 -0.11 4.43
N ARG A 225 20.63 -1.04 3.68
CA ARG A 225 19.84 -2.18 4.16
C ARG A 225 20.50 -2.96 5.32
N PRO A 226 21.81 -3.29 5.28
CA PRO A 226 22.45 -4.02 6.39
C PRO A 226 22.46 -3.24 7.72
N GLN A 227 22.51 -1.91 7.66
CA GLN A 227 22.51 -1.04 8.84
C GLN A 227 21.08 -0.87 9.37
N LEU A 228 20.11 -0.72 8.48
CA LEU A 228 18.71 -0.44 8.81
C LEU A 228 17.97 -1.65 9.41
N LEU A 229 18.27 -2.87 8.96
CA LEU A 229 17.57 -4.08 9.42
C LEU A 229 18.13 -4.69 10.71
N ASN A 230 19.33 -4.27 11.14
CA ASN A 230 20.05 -4.93 12.22
C ASN A 230 19.76 -4.28 13.59
N ARG A 231 18.53 -4.43 14.10
CA ARG A 231 18.10 -3.91 15.43
C ARG A 231 19.01 -4.36 16.59
N ARG A 232 19.68 -5.53 16.48
CA ARG A 232 20.67 -6.02 17.48
C ARG A 232 21.99 -5.26 17.45
N VAL A 233 22.51 -4.93 16.27
CA VAL A 233 23.75 -4.14 16.15
C VAL A 233 23.51 -2.75 16.71
N GLN A 234 22.36 -2.14 16.45
CA GLN A 234 22.03 -0.79 16.93
C GLN A 234 21.82 -0.70 18.47
N LYS A 235 21.31 -1.74 19.13
CA LYS A 235 21.27 -1.79 20.62
C LYS A 235 22.66 -1.96 21.24
N ILE A 236 23.54 -2.71 20.59
CA ILE A 236 24.86 -3.05 21.09
C ILE A 236 25.88 -1.94 20.77
N GLU A 237 25.71 -1.19 19.68
CA GLU A 237 26.63 -0.13 19.26
C GLU A 237 26.87 0.98 20.28
N PRO A 238 25.84 1.59 20.92
CA PRO A 238 26.05 2.59 21.95
C PRO A 238 26.69 1.98 23.21
N LEU A 239 26.36 0.73 23.56
CA LEU A 239 26.98 0.01 24.68
C LEU A 239 28.46 -0.32 24.40
N LEU A 240 28.79 -0.70 23.18
CA LEU A 240 30.16 -0.94 22.75
C LEU A 240 30.95 0.38 22.69
N LYS A 241 30.39 1.47 22.15
CA LYS A 241 31.05 2.79 22.13
C LYS A 241 31.27 3.34 23.55
N ALA A 242 30.29 3.20 24.44
CA ALA A 242 30.42 3.59 25.84
C ALA A 242 31.48 2.75 26.58
N ARG A 243 31.51 1.43 26.35
CA ARG A 243 32.50 0.53 26.93
C ARG A 243 33.90 0.71 26.33
N PHE A 244 34.02 1.07 25.05
CA PHE A 244 35.29 1.42 24.42
C PHE A 244 35.85 2.74 24.97
N ARG A 245 35.00 3.78 25.14
CA ARG A 245 35.39 5.02 25.84
C ARG A 245 35.84 4.72 27.28
N TRP A 246 35.16 3.82 27.99
CA TRP A 246 35.58 3.39 29.32
C TRP A 246 36.95 2.68 29.29
N THR A 247 37.22 1.81 28.31
CA THR A 247 38.53 1.12 28.18
C THR A 247 39.67 2.03 27.72
N GLU A 248 39.39 3.09 26.96
CA GLU A 248 40.37 4.14 26.61
C GLU A 248 40.74 4.99 27.83
N VAL A 249 39.74 5.33 28.65
CA VAL A 249 39.94 6.10 29.89
C VAL A 249 40.64 5.28 30.99
N HIS A 250 40.47 3.96 31.01
CA HIS A 250 41.02 3.07 32.07
C HIS A 250 42.18 2.19 31.59
N GLY A 251 42.78 2.48 30.42
CA GLY A 251 44.10 1.98 30.06
C GLY A 251 44.22 0.48 29.74
N PHE A 252 43.32 -0.10 28.94
CA PHE A 252 43.56 -1.45 28.37
C PHE A 252 44.41 -1.35 27.09
N LYS A 253 45.73 -1.49 27.23
CA LYS A 253 46.67 -1.61 26.09
C LYS A 253 46.45 -2.97 25.38
N GLY A 254 46.19 -2.92 24.07
CA GLY A 254 46.68 -3.97 23.16
C GLY A 254 45.69 -4.97 22.54
N LEU A 255 44.55 -4.54 21.99
CA LEU A 255 43.78 -5.38 21.06
C LEU A 255 43.44 -4.63 19.77
N PRO A 256 43.89 -5.07 18.57
CA PRO A 256 43.55 -4.42 17.32
C PRO A 256 42.03 -4.51 17.07
N LYS A 257 41.44 -3.37 16.72
CA LYS A 257 40.00 -3.09 16.58
C LYS A 257 39.19 -4.22 15.91
N LYS A 258 39.75 -4.88 14.89
CA LYS A 258 39.10 -5.96 14.13
C LYS A 258 39.09 -7.33 14.85
N GLU A 259 40.08 -7.64 15.68
CA GLU A 259 40.17 -8.94 16.36
C GLU A 259 39.32 -8.98 17.63
N ALA A 260 39.23 -7.88 18.37
CA ALA A 260 38.30 -7.73 19.49
C ALA A 260 36.86 -7.94 19.00
N LEU A 261 36.46 -7.29 17.91
CA LEU A 261 35.13 -7.44 17.28
C LEU A 261 34.81 -8.90 16.91
N LYS A 262 35.77 -9.64 16.32
CA LYS A 262 35.60 -11.07 16.00
C LYS A 262 35.52 -11.95 17.25
N LYS A 263 36.34 -11.69 18.27
CA LYS A 263 36.30 -12.44 19.56
C LYS A 263 34.99 -12.20 20.32
N PHE A 264 34.44 -10.98 20.28
CA PHE A 264 33.16 -10.67 20.91
C PHE A 264 31.97 -11.27 20.15
N ALA A 265 31.99 -11.29 18.81
CA ALA A 265 30.99 -12.01 18.00
C ALA A 265 31.02 -13.52 18.29
N LYS A 266 32.19 -14.10 18.57
CA LYS A 266 32.34 -15.52 18.98
C LYS A 266 31.93 -15.80 20.44
N LYS A 267 32.18 -14.87 21.37
CA LYS A 267 31.89 -15.07 22.81
C LYS A 267 30.48 -14.67 23.27
N GLY A 268 29.76 -13.83 22.52
CA GLY A 268 28.45 -13.29 22.94
C GLY A 268 27.21 -14.00 22.36
N VAL A 269 27.37 -15.04 21.53
CA VAL A 269 26.24 -15.74 20.88
C VAL A 269 25.85 -17.04 21.58
N ILE A 270 26.58 -17.44 22.64
CA ILE A 270 26.19 -18.56 23.50
C ILE A 270 25.69 -18.03 24.84
N GLY A 271 24.62 -17.25 24.76
CA GLY A 271 23.57 -17.20 25.76
C GLY A 271 22.36 -17.92 25.17
N LYS A 272 22.48 -19.24 25.01
CA LYS A 272 21.30 -20.10 24.96
C LYS A 272 20.51 -19.86 26.24
N ASN A 273 19.18 -19.81 26.11
CA ASN A 273 18.15 -19.81 27.16
C ASN A 273 17.48 -18.44 27.39
N ILE A 274 16.14 -18.49 27.40
CA ILE A 274 15.12 -17.49 27.74
C ILE A 274 14.31 -16.92 26.56
N ILE A 275 14.90 -16.43 25.46
CA ILE A 275 14.08 -15.82 24.37
C ILE A 275 13.62 -16.84 23.30
N ASP A 276 14.30 -17.97 23.17
CA ASP A 276 13.97 -18.98 22.15
C ASP A 276 12.89 -19.97 22.63
N ASP A 277 12.82 -20.29 23.94
CA ASP A 277 11.85 -21.26 24.45
C ASP A 277 10.41 -20.76 24.41
N GLN A 278 10.14 -19.48 24.69
CA GLN A 278 8.78 -18.93 24.59
C GLN A 278 8.27 -18.90 23.15
N ASN A 279 9.15 -18.58 22.18
CA ASN A 279 8.80 -18.60 20.77
C ASN A 279 8.64 -20.02 20.22
N LYS A 280 9.49 -20.97 20.68
CA LYS A 280 9.40 -22.38 20.30
C LYS A 280 8.18 -23.07 20.90
N GLN A 281 7.77 -22.70 22.13
CA GLN A 281 6.52 -23.17 22.73
C GLN A 281 5.30 -22.58 22.03
N ARG A 282 5.28 -21.28 21.71
CA ARG A 282 4.20 -20.65 20.92
C ARG A 282 4.08 -21.26 19.53
N LEU A 283 5.21 -21.55 18.87
CA LEU A 283 5.22 -22.21 17.57
C LEU A 283 4.71 -23.66 17.64
N LYS A 284 5.10 -24.43 18.68
CA LYS A 284 4.57 -25.77 18.93
C LYS A 284 3.07 -25.77 19.23
N GLN A 285 2.56 -24.77 19.95
CA GLN A 285 1.13 -24.60 20.21
C GLN A 285 0.35 -24.27 18.93
N ARG A 286 0.87 -23.37 18.08
CA ARG A 286 0.25 -23.03 16.78
C ARG A 286 0.25 -24.22 15.81
N LEU A 287 1.33 -25.01 15.78
CA LEU A 287 1.40 -26.24 14.97
C LEU A 287 0.44 -27.32 15.48
N LYS A 288 0.34 -27.53 16.79
CA LYS A 288 -0.66 -28.44 17.39
C LYS A 288 -2.10 -28.02 17.07
N LYS A 289 -2.40 -26.72 17.13
CA LYS A 289 -3.71 -26.17 16.76
C LYS A 289 -4.02 -26.44 15.28
N ARG A 290 -3.11 -26.09 14.37
CA ARG A 290 -3.25 -26.38 12.93
C ARG A 290 -3.39 -27.87 12.60
N LEU A 291 -2.67 -28.74 13.32
CA LEU A 291 -2.79 -30.20 13.15
C LEU A 291 -4.11 -30.76 13.68
N LYS A 292 -4.71 -30.12 14.69
CA LYS A 292 -6.04 -30.47 15.20
C LYS A 292 -7.13 -30.02 14.23
N ASP A 293 -7.07 -28.77 13.76
CA ASP A 293 -8.00 -28.21 12.78
C ASP A 293 -7.95 -28.99 11.44
N ARG A 294 -6.78 -29.53 11.05
CA ARG A 294 -6.62 -30.35 9.84
C ARG A 294 -7.14 -31.79 9.99
N LYS A 295 -7.30 -32.28 11.22
CA LYS A 295 -7.90 -33.61 11.51
C LYS A 295 -9.42 -33.55 11.65
N GLU A 296 -10.00 -32.35 11.79
CA GLU A 296 -11.44 -32.14 11.95
C GLU A 296 -12.16 -31.81 10.63
N VAL A 297 -11.48 -31.87 9.48
CA VAL A 297 -12.15 -31.86 8.18
C VAL A 297 -12.69 -33.27 7.91
N PRO A 298 -14.02 -33.49 7.86
CA PRO A 298 -14.56 -34.79 7.51
C PRO A 298 -14.16 -35.12 6.07
N ILE A 299 -13.57 -36.30 5.87
CA ILE A 299 -13.32 -36.86 4.55
C ILE A 299 -14.70 -37.20 3.98
N VAL A 300 -15.15 -36.41 3.00
CA VAL A 300 -16.28 -36.78 2.15
C VAL A 300 -15.70 -37.63 1.03
N ASP A 301 -15.92 -38.95 1.09
CA ASP A 301 -15.53 -39.92 0.07
C ASP A 301 -16.46 -39.82 -1.17
N GLU A 302 -16.58 -38.63 -1.77
CA GLU A 302 -17.20 -38.50 -3.09
C GLU A 302 -16.14 -38.62 -4.18
N PRO A 303 -16.28 -39.56 -5.13
CA PRO A 303 -15.33 -39.70 -6.23
C PRO A 303 -15.38 -38.45 -7.12
N ILE A 304 -14.23 -37.79 -7.25
CA ILE A 304 -14.02 -36.62 -8.10
C ILE A 304 -14.34 -37.00 -9.55
N LYS A 305 -15.50 -36.55 -10.07
CA LYS A 305 -15.78 -36.56 -11.51
C LYS A 305 -14.85 -35.56 -12.19
N LEU A 306 -13.92 -36.09 -13.00
CA LEU A 306 -13.11 -35.28 -13.90
C LEU A 306 -14.04 -34.52 -14.87
N PRO A 307 -13.86 -33.20 -15.08
CA PRO A 307 -14.63 -32.46 -16.06
C PRO A 307 -14.30 -32.98 -17.47
N GLU A 308 -15.35 -33.18 -18.28
CA GLU A 308 -15.20 -33.61 -19.67
C GLU A 308 -14.40 -32.58 -20.48
N PRO A 309 -13.55 -33.04 -21.43
CA PRO A 309 -12.72 -32.16 -22.23
C PRO A 309 -13.59 -31.19 -23.05
N ILE A 310 -13.24 -29.91 -22.98
CA ILE A 310 -13.89 -28.81 -23.70
C ILE A 310 -13.80 -29.10 -25.20
N LYS A 311 -14.96 -29.26 -25.86
CA LYS A 311 -15.05 -29.44 -27.31
C LYS A 311 -14.48 -28.20 -28.02
N PRO A 312 -13.66 -28.36 -29.06
CA PRO A 312 -13.12 -27.22 -29.80
C PRO A 312 -14.25 -26.43 -30.48
N PRO A 313 -14.10 -25.10 -30.61
CA PRO A 313 -15.11 -24.26 -31.25
C PRO A 313 -15.31 -24.66 -32.72
N PRO A 314 -16.54 -24.57 -33.25
CA PRO A 314 -16.83 -24.92 -34.63
C PRO A 314 -16.08 -24.00 -35.59
N THR A 315 -15.30 -24.59 -36.48
CA THR A 315 -14.66 -23.91 -37.61
C THR A 315 -15.72 -23.32 -38.53
N THR A 316 -15.84 -21.99 -38.52
CA THR A 316 -16.61 -21.25 -39.53
C THR A 316 -15.88 -21.33 -40.86
N ARG A 317 -16.48 -22.01 -41.86
CA ARG A 317 -16.01 -21.94 -43.26
C ARG A 317 -16.33 -20.53 -43.80
N PRO A 318 -15.44 -19.93 -44.61
CA PRO A 318 -15.77 -18.70 -45.32
C PRO A 318 -16.88 -18.95 -46.35
N PRO A 319 -17.68 -17.92 -46.70
CA PRO A 319 -18.75 -18.04 -47.68
C PRO A 319 -18.18 -18.36 -49.07
N GLU A 320 -18.74 -19.38 -49.72
CA GLU A 320 -18.55 -19.66 -51.13
C GLU A 320 -19.04 -18.47 -51.96
N SER A 321 -18.19 -18.01 -52.88
CA SER A 321 -18.54 -17.08 -53.94
C SER A 321 -19.40 -17.81 -54.97
N ASN A 322 -20.65 -17.37 -55.14
CA ASN A 322 -21.49 -17.80 -56.26
C ASN A 322 -21.08 -17.01 -57.50
N ASP A 323 -20.52 -17.70 -58.48
CA ASP A 323 -20.58 -17.36 -59.91
C ASP A 323 -21.81 -18.04 -60.55
#